data_AF-A0A6N7MA03-F1
#
_entry.id   AF-A0A6N7MA03-F1
#
_cell.length_a   1.000
_cell.length_b   1.000
_cell.length_c   1.000
_cell.angle_alpha   90.00
_cell.angle_beta   90.00
_cell.angle_gamma   90.00
#
_symmetry.space_group_name_H-M   'P 1'
#
loop_
_entity.id
_entity.type
_entity.pdbx_description
1 polymer ?
#
loop_
_entity_poly.entity_id
_entity_poly.type
_entity_poly.pdbx_seq_one_letter_code
_entity_poly.pdbx_strand_id
1 'polypeptide(L)'
;MVTVSPHLRSGSSTAGIMTAVILVLLPAGAWGVFVFGAYSLVVILAAVLASVLTELIINRLLGTFTLNDGSAVLTGLLVGYNMPPSIPIYIPVVASIFAIAVVKHTFGGLGRNWMNPALAGRVFVMFSWTGPMTTWLVPKTHGLADA
;
A
#
# COMPACT_ATOMS: atom_id res chain seq x y z
N MET A 1 -13.96 -42.72 -14.20
CA MET A 1 -14.62 -41.41 -14.06
C MET A 1 -13.99 -40.71 -12.86
N VAL A 2 -13.13 -39.72 -13.09
CA VAL A 2 -12.59 -38.90 -12.00
C VAL A 2 -13.65 -37.85 -11.68
N THR A 3 -14.40 -38.07 -10.60
CA THR A 3 -15.34 -37.08 -10.07
C THR A 3 -14.52 -35.94 -9.46
N VAL A 4 -14.57 -34.76 -10.08
CA VAL A 4 -14.01 -33.54 -9.48
C VAL A 4 -14.65 -33.31 -8.11
N SER A 5 -13.82 -33.08 -7.09
CA SER A 5 -14.29 -32.77 -5.73
C SER A 5 -15.27 -31.58 -5.77
N PRO A 6 -16.36 -31.58 -4.98
CA PRO A 6 -17.33 -30.49 -4.98
C PRO A 6 -16.61 -29.19 -4.61
N HIS A 7 -16.44 -28.31 -5.59
CA HIS A 7 -15.83 -27.01 -5.37
C HIS A 7 -16.85 -26.15 -4.61
N LEU A 8 -16.81 -26.22 -3.28
CA LEU A 8 -17.56 -25.33 -2.39
C LEU A 8 -17.17 -23.90 -2.75
N ARG A 9 -18.02 -23.22 -3.51
CA ARG A 9 -17.88 -21.79 -3.77
C ARG A 9 -18.06 -21.04 -2.45
N SER A 10 -16.95 -20.76 -1.77
CA SER A 10 -16.92 -19.74 -0.74
C SER A 10 -17.39 -18.43 -1.40
N GLY A 11 -18.49 -17.85 -0.91
CA GLY A 11 -19.03 -16.56 -1.39
C GLY A 11 -18.14 -15.35 -1.05
N SER A 12 -16.88 -15.57 -0.72
CA SER A 12 -15.94 -14.51 -0.35
C SER A 12 -15.47 -13.79 -1.61
N SER A 13 -16.04 -12.60 -1.86
CA SER A 13 -15.55 -11.69 -2.88
C SER A 13 -14.16 -11.18 -2.51
N THR A 14 -13.27 -11.05 -3.50
CA THR A 14 -11.94 -10.46 -3.36
C THR A 14 -11.99 -9.08 -2.71
N ALA A 15 -12.98 -8.26 -3.09
CA ALA A 15 -13.22 -6.95 -2.47
C ALA A 15 -13.55 -7.07 -0.97
N GLY A 16 -14.33 -8.09 -0.58
CA GLY A 16 -14.67 -8.33 0.83
C GLY A 16 -13.44 -8.64 1.67
N ILE A 17 -12.54 -9.51 1.17
CA ILE A 17 -11.28 -9.82 1.85
C ILE A 17 -10.39 -8.57 1.95
N MET A 18 -10.27 -7.79 0.87
CA MET A 18 -9.44 -6.57 0.88
C MET A 18 -9.99 -5.50 1.83
N THR A 19 -11.30 -5.30 1.90
CA THR A 19 -11.91 -4.39 2.88
C THR A 19 -11.69 -4.85 4.32
N ALA A 20 -11.76 -6.16 4.59
CA ALA A 20 -11.46 -6.70 5.91
C ALA A 20 -10.00 -6.45 6.30
N VAL A 21 -9.06 -6.65 5.39
CA VAL A 21 -7.63 -6.34 5.64
C VAL A 21 -7.43 -4.86 5.93
N ILE A 22 -8.05 -3.97 5.16
CA ILE A 22 -7.98 -2.52 5.41
C ILE A 22 -8.52 -2.21 6.82
N LEU A 23 -9.67 -2.76 7.18
CA LEU A 23 -10.31 -2.52 8.48
C LEU A 23 -9.45 -3.02 9.65
N VAL A 24 -8.78 -4.16 9.50
CA VAL A 24 -7.84 -4.70 10.50
C VAL A 24 -6.55 -3.87 10.57
N LEU A 25 -6.12 -3.26 9.46
CA LEU A 25 -4.94 -2.40 9.42
C LEU A 25 -5.17 -0.99 9.98
N LEU A 26 -6.42 -0.52 10.09
CA LEU A 26 -6.75 0.79 10.66
C LEU A 26 -6.27 0.96 12.12
N PRO A 27 -6.56 0.05 13.08
CA PRO A 27 -6.09 0.19 14.46
C PRO A 27 -4.56 0.12 14.55
N ALA A 28 -3.91 -0.71 13.73
CA ALA A 28 -2.45 -0.75 13.65
C ALA A 28 -1.86 0.59 13.15
N GLY A 29 -2.50 1.20 12.15
CA GLY A 29 -2.15 2.53 11.65
C GLY A 29 -2.35 3.63 12.66
N ALA A 30 -3.49 3.62 13.35
CA ALA A 30 -3.78 4.57 14.41
C ALA A 30 -2.67 4.55 15.47
N TRP A 31 -2.29 3.37 15.95
CA TRP A 31 -1.17 3.22 16.88
C TRP A 31 0.16 3.73 16.31
N GLY A 32 0.47 3.41 15.05
CA GLY A 32 1.65 3.95 14.37
C GLY A 32 1.67 5.49 14.31
N VAL A 33 0.52 6.11 14.05
CA VAL A 33 0.39 7.58 14.05
C VAL A 33 0.55 8.16 15.45
N PHE A 34 0.03 7.49 16.49
CA PHE A 34 0.25 7.91 17.88
C PHE A 34 1.74 7.88 18.28
N VAL A 35 2.48 6.85 17.86
CA VAL A 35 3.90 6.68 18.20
C VAL A 35 4.83 7.62 17.42
N PHE A 36 4.56 7.82 16.13
CA PHE A 36 5.45 8.58 15.23
C PHE A 36 5.01 10.04 14.98
N GLY A 37 3.76 10.41 15.33
CA GLY A 37 3.22 11.76 15.23
C GLY A 37 2.49 12.07 13.92
N ALA A 38 1.84 13.24 13.85
CA ALA A 38 0.93 13.64 12.77
C ALA A 38 1.53 13.62 11.36
N TYR A 39 2.85 13.75 11.23
CA TYR A 39 3.53 13.75 9.93
C TYR A 39 3.52 12.35 9.27
N SER A 40 3.48 11.26 10.06
CA SER A 40 3.35 9.90 9.51
C SER A 40 1.98 9.66 8.86
N LEU A 41 0.92 10.28 9.41
CA LEU A 41 -0.42 10.22 8.83
C LEU A 41 -0.47 10.91 7.46
N VAL A 42 0.22 12.04 7.30
CA VAL A 42 0.32 12.74 6.01
C VAL A 42 1.03 11.88 4.96
N VAL A 43 2.12 11.18 5.35
CA VAL A 43 2.86 10.26 4.48
C VAL A 43 1.96 9.11 4.01
N ILE A 44 1.22 8.48 4.93
CA ILE A 44 0.31 7.38 4.61
C ILE A 44 -0.82 7.87 3.69
N LEU A 45 -1.45 8.99 4.02
CA LEU A 45 -2.52 9.56 3.19
C LEU A 45 -2.03 9.94 1.81
N ALA A 46 -0.84 10.53 1.69
CA ALA A 46 -0.25 10.86 0.40
C ALA A 46 0.01 9.60 -0.45
N ALA A 47 0.53 8.53 0.16
CA ALA A 47 0.75 7.26 -0.52
C ALA A 47 -0.56 6.62 -1.02
N VAL A 48 -1.62 6.64 -0.20
CA VAL A 48 -2.96 6.13 -0.54
C VAL A 48 -3.63 6.97 -1.62
N LEU A 49 -3.58 8.30 -1.50
CA LEU A 49 -4.14 9.20 -2.51
C LEU A 49 -3.43 9.02 -3.85
N ALA A 50 -2.09 8.93 -3.84
CA ALA A 50 -1.31 8.71 -5.05
C ALA A 50 -1.64 7.36 -5.71
N SER A 51 -1.78 6.27 -4.94
CA SER A 51 -2.11 4.96 -5.50
C SER A 51 -3.52 4.94 -6.10
N VAL A 52 -4.51 5.51 -5.41
CA VAL A 52 -5.90 5.60 -5.88
C VAL A 52 -6.02 6.48 -7.13
N LEU A 53 -5.35 7.63 -7.15
CA LEU A 53 -5.35 8.53 -8.32
C LEU A 53 -4.69 7.86 -9.52
N THR A 54 -3.56 7.17 -9.32
CA THR A 54 -2.86 6.48 -10.41
C THR A 54 -3.73 5.38 -10.99
N GLU A 55 -4.40 4.59 -10.15
CA GLU A 55 -5.32 3.55 -10.60
C GLU A 55 -6.54 4.12 -11.30
N LEU A 56 -7.09 5.24 -10.82
CA LEU A 56 -8.21 5.92 -11.48
C LEU A 56 -7.83 6.43 -12.87
N ILE A 57 -6.64 7.02 -13.01
CA ILE A 57 -6.12 7.51 -14.29
C ILE A 57 -5.93 6.34 -15.26
N ILE A 58 -5.29 5.26 -14.80
CA ILE A 58 -5.01 4.10 -15.66
C ILE A 58 -6.29 3.36 -16.04
N ASN A 59 -7.25 3.22 -15.12
CA ASN A 59 -8.55 2.64 -15.44
C ASN A 59 -9.36 3.49 -16.43
N ARG A 60 -9.26 4.82 -16.36
CA ARG A 60 -9.82 5.70 -17.40
C ARG A 60 -9.13 5.50 -18.76
N LEU A 61 -7.82 5.26 -18.78
CA LEU A 61 -7.06 5.01 -20.00
C LEU A 61 -7.34 3.63 -20.62
N LEU A 62 -7.48 2.58 -19.80
CA LEU A 62 -7.74 1.21 -20.28
C LEU A 62 -9.23 0.87 -20.43
N GLY A 63 -10.15 1.71 -19.96
CA GLY A 63 -11.60 1.47 -20.07
C GLY A 63 -12.12 0.32 -19.20
N THR A 64 -11.31 -0.22 -18.29
CA THR A 64 -11.67 -1.31 -17.38
C THR A 64 -11.98 -0.75 -15.98
N PHE A 65 -13.16 -1.03 -15.44
CA PHE A 65 -13.57 -0.59 -14.09
C PHE A 65 -13.17 -1.61 -13.01
N THR A 66 -11.89 -1.65 -12.62
CA THR A 66 -11.39 -2.50 -11.51
C THR A 66 -11.22 -1.74 -10.18
N LEU A 67 -11.75 -0.51 -10.08
CA LEU A 67 -11.65 0.33 -8.88
C LEU A 67 -12.34 -0.25 -7.63
N ASN A 68 -13.31 -1.15 -7.79
CA ASN A 68 -14.10 -1.68 -6.67
C ASN A 68 -13.41 -2.76 -5.85
N ASP A 69 -12.21 -3.21 -6.23
CA ASP A 69 -11.53 -4.29 -5.51
C ASP A 69 -10.81 -3.82 -4.23
N GLY A 70 -10.58 -2.52 -4.04
CA GLY A 70 -9.91 -1.98 -2.84
C GLY A 70 -8.40 -2.21 -2.77
N SER A 71 -7.84 -2.93 -3.75
CA SER A 71 -6.39 -3.23 -3.82
C SER A 71 -5.50 -1.99 -3.98
N ALA A 72 -5.99 -0.92 -4.62
CA ALA A 72 -5.29 0.36 -4.76
C ALA A 72 -4.97 0.96 -3.38
N VAL A 73 -5.99 0.99 -2.53
CA VAL A 73 -5.96 1.54 -1.19
C VAL A 73 -5.05 0.69 -0.32
N LEU A 74 -5.20 -0.64 -0.36
CA LEU A 74 -4.33 -1.54 0.37
C LEU A 74 -2.86 -1.39 -0.03
N THR A 75 -2.58 -1.28 -1.34
CA THR A 75 -1.21 -1.09 -1.83
C THR A 75 -0.61 0.22 -1.33
N GLY A 76 -1.34 1.34 -1.44
CA GLY A 76 -0.88 2.64 -0.94
C GLY A 76 -0.69 2.65 0.58
N LEU A 77 -1.58 1.98 1.33
CA LEU A 77 -1.49 1.85 2.78
C LEU A 77 -0.24 1.06 3.19
N LEU A 78 0.02 -0.06 2.51
CA LEU A 78 1.21 -0.88 2.75
C LEU A 78 2.50 -0.14 2.37
N VAL A 79 2.51 0.61 1.26
CA VAL A 79 3.66 1.47 0.90
C VAL A 79 3.90 2.51 2.01
N GLY A 80 2.84 3.18 2.48
CA GLY A 80 2.91 4.16 3.57
C GLY A 80 3.48 3.59 4.87
N TYR A 81 2.96 2.44 5.34
CA TYR A 81 3.48 1.77 6.55
C TYR A 81 4.90 1.27 6.43
N ASN A 82 5.35 1.04 5.21
CA ASN A 82 6.66 0.52 4.95
C ASN A 82 7.71 1.64 4.83
N MET A 83 7.30 2.92 4.80
CA MET A 83 8.20 4.06 4.74
C MET A 83 8.45 4.69 6.11
N PRO A 84 9.69 5.17 6.38
CA PRO A 84 9.94 5.97 7.56
C PRO A 84 9.03 7.21 7.63
N PRO A 85 8.57 7.58 8.85
CA PRO A 85 7.60 8.65 9.04
C PRO A 85 8.17 10.03 8.69
N SER A 86 9.49 10.21 8.66
CA SER A 86 10.20 11.46 8.37
C SER A 86 10.55 11.71 6.91
N ILE A 87 10.16 10.80 6.02
CA ILE A 87 10.48 10.95 4.60
C ILE A 87 9.70 12.13 4.01
N PRO A 88 10.30 12.91 3.10
CA PRO A 88 9.57 13.94 2.37
C PRO A 88 8.50 13.33 1.45
N ILE A 89 7.34 14.00 1.38
CA ILE A 89 6.07 13.47 0.83
C ILE A 89 6.16 13.05 -0.65
N TYR A 90 7.09 13.62 -1.43
CA TYR A 90 7.25 13.25 -2.84
C TYR A 90 7.70 11.79 -3.03
N ILE A 91 8.44 11.23 -2.08
CA ILE A 91 8.98 9.87 -2.17
C ILE A 91 7.88 8.78 -2.10
N PRO A 92 6.98 8.77 -1.09
CA PRO A 92 5.86 7.82 -1.05
C PRO A 92 4.92 7.98 -2.25
N VAL A 93 4.74 9.20 -2.74
CA VAL A 93 3.92 9.46 -3.94
C VAL A 93 4.50 8.76 -5.16
N VAL A 94 5.80 8.94 -5.42
CA VAL A 94 6.48 8.30 -6.57
C VAL A 94 6.48 6.77 -6.42
N ALA A 95 6.69 6.25 -5.20
CA ALA A 95 6.62 4.81 -4.95
C ALA A 95 5.25 4.22 -5.27
N SER A 96 4.18 4.88 -4.82
CA SER A 96 2.80 4.46 -5.07
C SER A 96 2.46 4.51 -6.55
N ILE A 97 2.90 5.54 -7.27
CA ILE A 97 2.72 5.63 -8.72
C ILE A 97 3.44 4.47 -9.43
N PHE A 98 4.70 4.20 -9.07
CA PHE A 98 5.47 3.10 -9.67
C PHE A 98 4.85 1.74 -9.37
N ALA A 99 4.44 1.49 -8.13
CA ALA A 99 3.79 0.25 -7.71
C ALA A 99 2.52 -0.03 -8.54
N ILE A 100 1.65 0.98 -8.72
CA ILE A 100 0.39 0.80 -9.44
C ILE A 100 0.62 0.76 -10.95
N ALA A 101 1.34 1.72 -11.52
CA ALA A 101 1.52 1.84 -12.96
C ALA A 101 2.39 0.71 -13.52
N VAL A 102 3.56 0.47 -12.91
CA VAL A 102 4.59 -0.42 -13.47
C VAL A 102 4.45 -1.86 -12.99
N VAL A 103 3.95 -2.10 -11.79
CA VAL A 103 3.94 -3.47 -11.22
C VAL A 103 2.56 -4.09 -11.32
N LYS A 104 1.48 -3.30 -11.21
CA LYS A 104 0.12 -3.81 -11.28
C LYS A 104 -0.47 -3.73 -12.69
N HIS A 105 -0.37 -2.58 -13.36
CA HIS A 105 -1.07 -2.38 -14.63
C HIS A 105 -0.36 -2.94 -15.86
N THR A 106 0.97 -2.97 -15.91
CA THR A 106 1.73 -3.58 -17.01
C THR A 106 1.41 -5.07 -17.20
N PHE A 107 1.07 -5.79 -16.12
CA PHE A 107 0.75 -7.21 -16.15
C PHE A 107 -0.75 -7.52 -16.29
N GLY A 108 -1.58 -6.49 -16.50
CA GLY A 108 -3.01 -6.65 -16.76
C GLY A 108 -3.89 -6.71 -15.51
N GLY A 109 -3.43 -6.19 -14.37
CA GLY A 109 -4.25 -5.98 -13.18
C GLY A 109 -4.21 -7.10 -12.14
N LEU A 110 -5.28 -7.19 -11.34
CA LEU A 110 -5.31 -8.05 -10.15
C LEU A 110 -5.21 -9.54 -10.51
N GLY A 111 -4.34 -10.25 -9.78
CA GLY A 111 -4.13 -11.70 -9.93
C GLY A 111 -3.07 -12.09 -10.97
N ARG A 112 -2.49 -11.13 -11.70
CA ARG A 112 -1.37 -11.36 -12.65
C ARG A 112 -0.05 -10.74 -12.20
N ASN A 113 0.00 -10.18 -10.99
CA ASN A 113 1.19 -9.55 -10.44
C ASN A 113 2.25 -10.61 -10.12
N TRP A 114 3.36 -10.63 -10.85
CA TRP A 114 4.54 -11.46 -10.56
C TRP A 114 5.12 -11.18 -9.15
N MET A 115 4.98 -9.94 -8.67
CA MET A 115 5.50 -9.48 -7.38
C MET A 115 4.48 -8.55 -6.70
N ASN A 116 4.49 -8.52 -5.37
CA ASN A 116 3.66 -7.60 -4.59
C ASN A 116 3.99 -6.14 -4.96
N PRO A 117 3.02 -5.36 -5.49
CA PRO A 117 3.23 -3.97 -5.88
C PRO A 117 3.80 -3.09 -4.75
N ALA A 118 3.36 -3.31 -3.51
CA ALA A 118 3.81 -2.50 -2.38
C ALA A 118 5.30 -2.70 -2.08
N LEU A 119 5.78 -3.95 -2.13
CA LEU A 119 7.18 -4.28 -1.94
C LEU A 119 8.04 -3.76 -3.10
N ALA A 120 7.54 -3.88 -4.32
CA ALA A 120 8.21 -3.35 -5.49
C ALA A 120 8.39 -1.82 -5.42
N GLY A 121 7.36 -1.10 -4.94
CA GLY A 121 7.44 0.34 -4.66
C GLY A 121 8.49 0.68 -3.61
N ARG A 122 8.58 -0.08 -2.51
CA ARG A 122 9.66 0.07 -1.51
C ARG A 122 11.03 -0.12 -2.13
N VAL A 123 11.22 -1.20 -2.87
CA VAL A 123 12.51 -1.55 -3.49
C VAL A 123 12.93 -0.45 -4.46
N PHE A 124 12.01 0.05 -5.29
CA PHE A 124 12.27 1.15 -6.22
C PHE A 124 12.80 2.40 -5.51
N VAL A 125 12.13 2.82 -4.44
CA VAL A 125 12.58 4.00 -3.67
C VAL A 125 13.86 3.72 -2.90
N MET A 126 14.05 2.50 -2.38
CA MET A 126 15.27 2.12 -1.68
C MET A 126 16.48 2.24 -2.58
N PHE A 127 16.37 1.87 -3.86
CA PHE A 127 17.43 2.06 -4.83
C PHE A 127 17.58 3.52 -5.31
N SER A 128 16.46 4.27 -5.42
CA SER A 128 16.48 5.64 -5.94
C SER A 128 16.93 6.68 -4.91
N TRP A 129 16.60 6.48 -3.63
CA TRP A 129 16.89 7.40 -2.52
C TRP A 129 17.29 6.63 -1.25
N THR A 130 18.47 6.00 -1.30
CA THR A 130 19.08 5.26 -0.17
C THR A 130 19.31 6.13 1.07
N GLY A 131 19.63 7.42 0.90
CA GLY A 131 19.92 8.36 2.00
C GLY A 131 18.76 8.57 2.99
N PRO A 132 17.62 9.15 2.57
CA PRO A 132 16.49 9.40 3.46
C PRO A 132 15.76 8.12 3.94
N MET A 133 15.97 6.97 3.27
CA MET A 133 15.39 5.69 3.71
C MET A 133 16.19 4.98 4.82
N THR A 134 17.46 5.34 5.02
CA THR A 134 18.31 4.72 6.04
C THR A 134 18.42 5.55 7.33
N THR A 135 17.80 6.74 7.36
CA THR A 135 17.68 7.56 8.56
C THR A 135 16.47 7.13 9.39
N TRP A 136 16.72 6.33 10.43
CA TRP A 136 15.71 5.90 11.39
C TRP A 136 15.57 6.95 12.51
N LEU A 137 14.40 7.57 12.64
CA LEU A 137 14.11 8.41 13.81
C LEU A 137 13.72 7.55 15.01
N VAL A 138 14.21 7.96 16.17
CA VAL A 138 13.84 7.37 17.47
C VAL A 138 12.35 7.66 17.75
N PRO A 139 11.55 6.66 18.20
CA PRO A 139 10.15 6.87 18.54
C PRO A 139 10.00 7.95 19.62
N LYS A 140 8.98 8.82 19.51
CA LYS A 140 8.71 9.85 20.54
C LYS A 140 8.44 9.26 21.93
N THR A 141 8.06 7.98 22.00
CA THR A 141 7.83 7.22 23.23
C THR A 141 9.11 6.86 24.01
N HIS A 142 10.29 6.88 23.39
CA HIS A 142 11.55 6.57 24.11
C HIS A 142 11.85 7.63 25.18
N GLY A 143 11.54 8.90 24.94
CA GLY A 143 11.74 9.97 25.93
C GLY A 143 10.80 9.94 27.14
N LEU A 144 9.80 9.03 27.17
CA LEU A 144 8.91 8.81 28.32
C LEU A 144 9.33 7.60 29.16
N ALA A 145 10.20 6.73 28.66
CA ALA A 145 10.72 5.58 29.39
C ALA A 145 11.98 5.93 30.21
N ASP A 146 12.64 7.03 29.85
CA ASP A 146 13.88 7.53 30.47
C ASP A 146 13.63 8.71 31.44
N ALA A 147 12.38 8.99 31.81
CA ALA A 147 11.95 10.07 32.70
C ALA A 147 11.37 9.57 34.02
#